data_AF-A0A2H4NRH8-F1
#
_entry.id   AF-A0A2H4NRH8-F1
#
_cell.length_a   1.000
_cell.length_b   1.000
_cell.length_c   1.000
_cell.angle_alpha   90.00
_cell.angle_beta   90.00
_cell.angle_gamma   90.00
#
_symmetry.space_group_name_H-M   'P 1'
#
loop_
_entity.id
_entity.type
_entity.pdbx_description
1 polymer ?
#
loop_
_entity_poly.entity_id
_entity_poly.type
_entity_poly.pdbx_seq_one_letter_code
_entity_poly.pdbx_strand_id
1 'polypeptide(L)'
;MVGGEIRGRRAFAPDEFVQDPARAPGPGGSITRLETRMRFLPDQDRFRVAVIGFGYVGSCIAATLADRGFDVVGVDTDPRLVDELARGHCRFAEEGLAELIFRGLADGNLRVTTDIAEAAEADVVLIAVGTPVREDGSLAEEQLRGACRALGEHLRPGQLVVLKSTVPPGTTRGIVLSLLEEESGLLGGVDFGLAFTPERLAEGTALRELRTFPIVAGGLGAESEAAAEAFWRRALGVEVIPRDSLEAAEIVKLASNWWIDLNIALANELAMFCALYGVDVLDVITAANTIPKGAGNVNILLPSVGVGGSCLTKDPWMVWRSAERHGLPIRTAPAGREVNAGMPEYTAQLAIDELVRQGKNPTGSKVAVLGLAFKNDTGDLRATPTAGAVKTLAKAGLTVSVYDPLVDPEAAEKLFGVRPAASLEEAVRDADCLAVLAYHRDFHDIDFAALPVAPNCLVLDGRAYYPKEKIAALRAAGYVYRGIGRGDAIPGPPTGTETDR
;
A
#
# COMPACT_ATOMS: atom_id res chain seq x y z
N MET A 1 -32.05 50.78 -23.15
CA MET A 1 -31.21 51.64 -22.30
C MET A 1 -30.95 50.86 -21.02
N VAL A 2 -29.73 50.61 -20.54
CA VAL A 2 -28.34 50.95 -20.95
C VAL A 2 -27.51 49.67 -20.65
N GLY A 3 -26.44 49.25 -21.34
CA GLY A 3 -25.57 49.90 -22.33
C GLY A 3 -24.12 49.93 -21.80
N GLY A 4 -23.35 48.86 -22.01
CA GLY A 4 -21.97 48.75 -21.50
C GLY A 4 -21.15 47.72 -22.27
N GLU A 5 -20.06 48.17 -22.90
CA GLU A 5 -19.29 47.38 -23.88
C GLU A 5 -17.97 46.81 -23.33
N ILE A 6 -17.39 45.91 -24.14
CA ILE A 6 -16.18 45.15 -23.87
C ILE A 6 -14.91 45.99 -24.13
N ARG A 7 -13.94 45.91 -23.22
CA ARG A 7 -12.49 46.11 -23.48
C ARG A 7 -11.70 45.07 -22.68
N GLY A 8 -10.54 44.58 -23.11
CA GLY A 8 -9.80 44.83 -24.36
C GLY A 8 -8.30 44.57 -24.13
N ARG A 9 -7.75 43.49 -24.68
CA ARG A 9 -6.39 42.98 -24.35
C ARG A 9 -5.25 43.92 -24.71
N ARG A 10 -4.22 44.00 -23.86
CA ARG A 10 -2.77 44.03 -24.19
C ARG A 10 -2.05 43.16 -23.14
N ALA A 11 -1.28 42.13 -23.46
CA ALA A 11 -0.16 41.94 -24.41
C ALA A 11 1.20 42.33 -23.80
N PHE A 12 1.99 41.31 -23.44
CA PHE A 12 3.41 41.39 -23.06
C PHE A 12 4.31 41.15 -24.29
N ALA A 13 5.43 41.88 -24.39
CA ALA A 13 6.66 41.50 -25.11
C ALA A 13 7.82 42.42 -24.63
N PRO A 14 9.12 42.08 -24.85
CA PRO A 14 10.23 42.60 -24.04
C PRO A 14 11.32 43.39 -24.80
N ASP A 15 12.15 44.11 -24.04
CA ASP A 15 13.44 44.73 -24.39
C ASP A 15 14.37 44.67 -23.15
N GLU A 16 15.69 44.83 -23.20
CA GLU A 16 16.70 44.10 -24.01
C GLU A 16 18.07 44.13 -23.25
N PHE A 17 19.08 43.40 -23.74
CA PHE A 17 20.32 43.03 -23.02
C PHE A 17 21.48 44.08 -23.01
N VAL A 18 22.50 43.81 -22.17
CA VAL A 18 23.93 44.27 -22.26
C VAL A 18 24.22 45.74 -21.85
N GLN A 19 25.30 46.13 -21.16
CA GLN A 19 26.47 45.42 -20.56
C GLN A 19 26.62 45.82 -19.05
N ASP A 20 27.73 45.92 -18.29
CA ASP A 20 29.19 45.87 -18.48
C ASP A 20 29.89 45.27 -17.22
N PRO A 21 31.04 44.56 -17.29
CA PRO A 21 31.63 43.86 -16.13
C PRO A 21 33.06 44.30 -15.72
N ALA A 22 33.22 45.08 -14.64
CA ALA A 22 34.55 45.39 -14.10
C ALA A 22 34.63 45.67 -12.58
N ARG A 23 34.67 44.63 -11.73
CA ARG A 23 35.37 44.65 -10.42
C ARG A 23 35.52 43.26 -9.80
N ALA A 24 36.75 42.75 -9.71
CA ALA A 24 37.08 41.53 -8.99
C ALA A 24 37.40 41.83 -7.51
N PRO A 25 36.88 41.05 -6.54
CA PRO A 25 37.39 41.04 -5.17
C PRO A 25 38.71 40.26 -5.09
N GLY A 26 39.65 40.70 -4.25
CA GLY A 26 40.95 40.06 -4.06
C GLY A 26 40.92 38.83 -3.15
N PRO A 27 41.94 37.95 -3.22
CA PRO A 27 42.05 36.77 -2.35
C PRO A 27 42.51 37.19 -0.94
N GLY A 28 41.58 37.24 0.02
CA GLY A 28 41.89 37.74 1.37
C GLY A 28 40.72 37.70 2.35
N GLY A 29 40.02 36.57 2.46
CA GLY A 29 38.91 36.41 3.40
C GLY A 29 38.56 34.95 3.61
N SER A 30 39.04 34.37 4.72
CA SER A 30 38.53 33.09 5.20
C SER A 30 37.12 33.31 5.74
N ILE A 31 36.11 33.11 4.89
CA ILE A 31 34.75 32.89 5.35
C ILE A 31 34.73 31.49 5.94
N THR A 32 35.09 31.39 7.23
CA THR A 32 34.82 30.20 8.02
C THR A 32 33.33 29.92 7.89
N ARG A 33 32.96 28.81 7.24
CA ARG A 33 31.60 28.31 7.40
C ARG A 33 31.43 28.05 8.89
N LEU A 34 30.50 28.78 9.51
CA LEU A 34 29.88 28.28 10.72
C LEU A 34 29.15 27.01 10.29
N GLU A 35 29.75 25.86 10.59
CA GLU A 35 29.11 24.57 10.40
C GLU A 35 27.94 24.54 11.39
N THR A 36 26.73 24.71 10.86
CA THR A 36 25.49 24.74 11.65
C THR A 36 25.23 23.34 12.19
N ARG A 37 25.92 23.02 13.29
CA ARG A 37 25.85 21.78 14.03
C ARG A 37 24.39 21.40 14.27
N MET A 38 24.02 20.19 13.87
CA MET A 38 22.63 19.74 13.97
C MET A 38 22.27 19.45 15.44
N ARG A 39 21.15 20.00 15.89
CA ARG A 39 20.73 19.93 17.30
C ARG A 39 20.28 18.55 17.75
N PHE A 40 19.63 17.80 16.85
CA PHE A 40 18.97 16.52 17.13
C PHE A 40 19.53 15.35 16.30
N LEU A 41 20.69 15.53 15.64
CA LEU A 41 21.41 14.46 14.95
C LEU A 41 22.90 14.72 15.08
N PRO A 42 23.73 13.77 15.56
CA PRO A 42 25.14 14.02 15.78
C PRO A 42 25.89 14.10 14.44
N ASP A 43 26.94 14.92 14.41
CA ASP A 43 27.71 15.22 13.20
C ASP A 43 28.54 14.02 12.71
N GLN A 44 28.80 13.03 13.57
CA GLN A 44 29.53 11.79 13.24
C GLN A 44 28.75 10.86 12.28
N ASP A 45 29.45 10.17 11.37
CA ASP A 45 28.81 9.39 10.29
C ASP A 45 28.18 8.05 10.71
N ARG A 46 28.58 7.50 11.86
CA ARG A 46 27.92 6.35 12.48
C ARG A 46 27.30 6.78 13.80
N PHE A 47 25.97 6.71 13.86
CA PHE A 47 25.14 7.02 15.02
C PHE A 47 24.18 5.86 15.29
N ARG A 48 23.56 5.84 16.46
CA ARG A 48 22.70 4.71 16.87
C ARG A 48 21.24 4.92 16.50
N VAL A 49 20.54 3.85 16.13
CA VAL A 49 19.11 3.89 15.78
C VAL A 49 18.32 2.85 16.57
N ALA A 50 17.30 3.30 17.30
CA ALA A 50 16.27 2.41 17.86
C ALA A 50 15.07 2.33 16.91
N VAL A 51 14.43 1.16 16.82
CA VAL A 51 13.22 0.93 16.01
C VAL A 51 12.19 0.22 16.88
N ILE A 52 11.18 0.95 17.34
CA ILE A 52 10.15 0.49 18.26
C ILE A 52 8.94 -0.02 17.46
N GLY A 53 8.60 -1.29 17.65
CA GLY A 53 7.69 -2.07 16.82
C GLY A 53 8.47 -2.79 15.72
N PHE A 54 8.94 -4.01 15.98
CA PHE A 54 9.70 -4.84 15.05
C PHE A 54 8.79 -5.70 14.13
N GLY A 55 7.55 -5.25 13.91
CA GLY A 55 6.70 -5.78 12.84
C GLY A 55 7.25 -5.47 11.45
N TYR A 56 6.55 -5.94 10.40
CA TYR A 56 6.97 -5.88 8.99
C TYR A 56 7.71 -4.59 8.57
N VAL A 57 7.16 -3.41 8.87
CA VAL A 57 7.79 -2.12 8.55
C VAL A 57 9.07 -1.89 9.34
N GLY A 58 9.03 -2.07 10.67
CA GLY A 58 10.18 -1.87 11.55
C GLY A 58 11.32 -2.84 11.24
N SER A 59 11.03 -4.12 10.99
CA SER A 59 12.04 -5.11 10.62
C SER A 59 12.70 -4.80 9.27
N CYS A 60 11.93 -4.39 8.25
CA CYS A 60 12.49 -3.95 6.95
C CYS A 60 13.45 -2.76 7.11
N ILE A 61 13.09 -1.79 7.95
CA ILE A 61 13.91 -0.60 8.21
C ILE A 61 15.16 -0.97 9.01
N ALA A 62 15.00 -1.65 10.15
CA ALA A 62 16.11 -2.02 11.02
C ALA A 62 17.16 -2.89 10.30
N ALA A 63 16.71 -3.89 9.54
CA ALA A 63 17.59 -4.75 8.76
C ALA A 63 18.31 -3.98 7.63
N THR A 64 17.63 -3.02 6.99
CA THR A 64 18.26 -2.15 5.97
C THR A 64 19.27 -1.19 6.58
N LEU A 65 19.01 -0.64 7.77
CA LEU A 65 19.96 0.23 8.47
C LEU A 65 21.19 -0.53 8.98
N ALA A 66 21.02 -1.75 9.50
CA ALA A 66 22.13 -2.62 9.90
C ALA A 66 23.00 -3.05 8.71
N ASP A 67 22.40 -3.34 7.55
CA ASP A 67 23.11 -3.61 6.27
C ASP A 67 23.85 -2.38 5.72
N ARG A 68 23.49 -1.17 6.16
CA ARG A 68 24.25 0.07 5.92
C ARG A 68 25.31 0.35 6.99
N GLY A 69 25.48 -0.53 7.98
CA GLY A 69 26.48 -0.41 9.02
C GLY A 69 26.14 0.56 10.16
N PHE A 70 24.86 0.85 10.40
CA PHE A 70 24.43 1.54 11.62
C PHE A 70 24.36 0.57 12.81
N ASP A 71 24.49 1.08 14.04
CA ASP A 71 24.28 0.32 15.28
C ASP A 71 22.78 0.40 15.62
N VAL A 72 22.05 -0.70 15.43
CA VAL A 72 20.58 -0.74 15.43
C VAL A 72 20.03 -1.63 16.53
N VAL A 73 19.08 -1.11 17.32
CA VAL A 73 18.27 -1.90 18.26
C VAL A 73 16.81 -1.92 17.82
N GLY A 74 16.30 -3.12 17.50
CA GLY A 74 14.88 -3.38 17.30
C GLY A 74 14.20 -3.71 18.62
N VAL A 75 13.11 -3.02 18.95
CA VAL A 75 12.34 -3.24 20.19
C VAL A 75 10.94 -3.70 19.85
N ASP A 76 10.48 -4.82 20.41
CA ASP A 76 9.08 -5.27 20.28
C ASP A 76 8.54 -5.83 21.60
N THR A 77 7.22 -5.84 21.77
CA THR A 77 6.58 -6.34 23.00
C THR A 77 6.17 -7.82 22.92
N ASP A 78 6.32 -8.47 21.76
CA ASP A 78 6.14 -9.93 21.63
C ASP A 78 7.45 -10.69 21.89
N PRO A 79 7.68 -11.27 23.08
CA PRO A 79 8.93 -12.01 23.36
C PRO A 79 9.12 -13.21 22.43
N ARG A 80 8.05 -13.77 21.86
CA ARG A 80 8.13 -14.87 20.89
C ARG A 80 8.85 -14.47 19.61
N LEU A 81 8.77 -13.20 19.19
CA LEU A 81 9.50 -12.69 18.03
C LEU A 81 11.01 -12.71 18.29
N VAL A 82 11.45 -12.34 19.49
CA VAL A 82 12.87 -12.41 19.91
C VAL A 82 13.33 -13.87 19.99
N ASP A 83 12.51 -14.73 20.58
CA ASP A 83 12.72 -16.18 20.70
C ASP A 83 12.84 -16.89 19.34
N GLU A 84 12.03 -16.50 18.35
CA GLU A 84 12.06 -17.02 16.98
C GLU A 84 13.34 -16.59 16.25
N LEU A 85 13.67 -15.30 16.30
CA LEU A 85 14.89 -14.77 15.68
C LEU A 85 16.16 -15.39 16.30
N ALA A 86 16.18 -15.57 17.63
CA ALA A 86 17.27 -16.25 18.33
C ALA A 86 17.42 -17.73 17.93
N ARG A 87 16.39 -18.35 17.35
CA ARG A 87 16.39 -19.72 16.82
C ARG A 87 16.60 -19.79 15.30
N GLY A 88 16.89 -18.66 14.64
CA GLY A 88 17.08 -18.60 13.19
C GLY A 88 15.77 -18.63 12.38
N HIS A 89 14.62 -18.34 13.00
CA HIS A 89 13.33 -18.26 12.31
C HIS A 89 12.87 -16.81 12.13
N CYS A 90 12.44 -16.46 10.92
CA CYS A 90 11.84 -15.16 10.62
C CYS A 90 10.39 -15.37 10.15
N ARG A 91 9.44 -14.80 10.88
CA ARG A 91 7.99 -14.89 10.58
C ARG A 91 7.50 -13.93 9.48
N PHE A 92 8.39 -13.16 8.85
CA PHE A 92 8.03 -12.12 7.87
C PHE A 92 8.34 -12.55 6.44
N ALA A 93 7.30 -12.63 5.60
CA ALA A 93 7.43 -12.90 4.17
C ALA A 93 7.77 -11.61 3.39
N GLU A 94 9.05 -11.41 3.09
CA GLU A 94 9.59 -10.35 2.23
C GLU A 94 10.92 -10.83 1.62
N GLU A 95 11.13 -10.62 0.32
CA GLU A 95 12.25 -11.18 -0.43
C GLU A 95 13.62 -10.63 0.06
N GLY A 96 14.43 -11.48 0.68
CA GLY A 96 15.75 -11.12 1.23
C GLY A 96 15.76 -10.56 2.66
N LEU A 97 14.59 -10.48 3.33
CA LEU A 97 14.48 -9.89 4.68
C LEU A 97 15.11 -10.76 5.77
N ALA A 98 14.92 -12.08 5.71
CA ALA A 98 15.51 -13.00 6.68
C ALA A 98 17.05 -12.95 6.61
N GLU A 99 17.60 -12.95 5.40
CA GLU A 99 19.03 -12.90 5.11
C GLU A 99 19.67 -11.57 5.54
N LEU A 100 18.94 -10.46 5.48
CA LEU A 100 19.37 -9.17 6.02
C LEU A 100 19.33 -9.14 7.56
N ILE A 101 18.27 -9.66 8.18
CA ILE A 101 18.14 -9.70 9.65
C ILE A 101 19.23 -10.59 10.26
N PHE A 102 19.40 -11.83 9.79
CA PHE A 102 20.38 -12.75 10.36
C PHE A 102 21.82 -12.32 10.12
N ARG A 103 22.11 -11.64 9.01
CA ARG A 103 23.41 -10.99 8.78
C ARG A 103 23.65 -9.82 9.72
N GLY A 104 22.68 -8.91 9.88
CA GLY A 104 22.78 -7.81 10.84
C GLY A 104 23.02 -8.30 12.28
N LEU A 105 22.33 -9.38 12.68
CA LEU A 105 22.52 -10.04 13.98
C LEU A 105 23.92 -10.67 14.12
N ALA A 106 24.42 -11.35 13.07
CA ALA A 106 25.74 -11.99 13.07
C ALA A 106 26.91 -10.98 13.03
N ASP A 107 26.75 -9.88 12.30
CA ASP A 107 27.72 -8.78 12.20
C ASP A 107 27.73 -7.89 13.45
N GLY A 108 26.75 -8.05 14.36
CA GLY A 108 26.57 -7.23 15.56
C GLY A 108 26.05 -5.81 15.29
N ASN A 109 25.63 -5.50 14.06
CA ASN A 109 25.02 -4.21 13.68
C ASN A 109 23.52 -4.14 13.99
N LEU A 110 22.88 -5.28 14.28
CA LEU A 110 21.49 -5.38 14.73
C LEU A 110 21.42 -6.16 16.06
N ARG A 111 20.63 -5.66 17.00
CA ARG A 111 20.11 -6.40 18.14
C ARG A 111 18.58 -6.32 18.12
N VAL A 112 17.89 -7.35 18.60
CA VAL A 112 16.42 -7.32 18.81
C VAL A 112 16.14 -7.70 20.25
N THR A 113 15.28 -6.93 20.92
CA THR A 113 15.06 -6.96 22.37
C THR A 113 13.58 -6.71 22.71
N THR A 114 13.19 -7.01 23.94
CA THR A 114 11.94 -6.52 24.54
C THR A 114 12.16 -5.34 25.48
N ASP A 115 13.41 -4.96 25.75
CA ASP A 115 13.75 -3.85 26.64
C ASP A 115 13.80 -2.53 25.87
N ILE A 116 12.88 -1.62 26.19
CA ILE A 116 12.80 -0.29 25.59
C ILE A 116 13.79 0.70 26.22
N ALA A 117 14.39 0.41 27.37
CA ALA A 117 15.44 1.24 27.97
C ALA A 117 16.67 1.34 27.08
N GLU A 118 16.91 0.33 26.23
CA GLU A 118 17.96 0.35 25.20
C GLU A 118 17.78 1.51 24.19
N ALA A 119 16.59 2.09 24.05
CA ALA A 119 16.35 3.25 23.19
C ALA A 119 17.00 4.55 23.72
N ALA A 120 17.35 4.64 25.01
CA ALA A 120 18.07 5.79 25.57
C ALA A 120 19.47 5.96 24.94
N GLU A 121 20.12 4.84 24.59
CA GLU A 121 21.44 4.81 23.96
C GLU A 121 21.41 5.23 22.47
N ALA A 122 20.23 5.28 21.84
CA ALA A 122 20.08 5.66 20.44
C ALA A 122 20.16 7.17 20.23
N ASP A 123 20.62 7.61 19.05
CA ASP A 123 20.57 9.02 18.63
C ASP A 123 19.29 9.35 17.86
N VAL A 124 18.77 8.36 17.11
CA VAL A 124 17.51 8.43 16.38
C VAL A 124 16.58 7.30 16.85
N VAL A 125 15.32 7.60 17.15
CA VAL A 125 14.32 6.62 17.59
C VAL A 125 13.15 6.61 16.62
N LEU A 126 12.95 5.50 15.91
CA LEU A 126 11.86 5.30 14.96
C LEU A 126 10.68 4.60 15.64
N ILE A 127 9.48 5.17 15.55
CA ILE A 127 8.24 4.53 16.05
C ILE A 127 7.48 3.96 14.86
N ALA A 128 7.45 2.63 14.77
CA ALA A 128 6.89 1.83 13.67
C ALA A 128 5.83 0.80 14.13
N VAL A 129 5.31 0.94 15.35
CA VAL A 129 4.25 0.08 15.93
C VAL A 129 2.96 0.05 15.11
N GLY A 130 2.14 -0.98 15.31
CA GLY A 130 0.89 -1.16 14.60
C GLY A 130 -0.15 -0.09 14.93
N THR A 131 -0.77 0.47 13.89
CA THR A 131 -1.89 1.43 14.01
C THR A 131 -3.13 0.90 13.29
N PRO A 132 -3.82 -0.13 13.81
CA PRO A 132 -5.07 -0.63 13.21
C PRO A 132 -6.23 0.35 13.40
N VAL A 133 -7.36 0.12 12.74
CA VAL A 133 -8.64 0.79 13.07
C VAL A 133 -9.60 -0.17 13.75
N ARG A 134 -10.48 0.38 14.57
CA ARG A 134 -11.68 -0.30 15.07
C ARG A 134 -12.77 -0.29 13.98
N GLU A 135 -13.85 -1.04 14.20
CA GLU A 135 -14.96 -1.18 13.24
C GLU A 135 -15.66 0.15 12.89
N ASP A 136 -15.58 1.15 13.79
CA ASP A 136 -16.10 2.50 13.54
C ASP A 136 -15.17 3.39 12.68
N GLY A 137 -14.00 2.88 12.27
CA GLY A 137 -12.98 3.62 11.55
C GLY A 137 -12.05 4.49 12.42
N SER A 138 -12.19 4.45 13.76
CA SER A 138 -11.28 5.15 14.68
C SER A 138 -9.91 4.45 14.77
N LEU A 139 -8.84 5.21 14.97
CA LEU A 139 -7.51 4.67 15.24
C LEU A 139 -7.52 3.89 16.57
N ALA A 140 -7.04 2.65 16.53
CA ALA A 140 -6.63 1.90 17.72
C ALA A 140 -5.26 2.43 18.19
N GLU A 141 -5.31 3.38 19.13
CA GLU A 141 -4.17 4.14 19.64
C GLU A 141 -3.34 3.37 20.69
N GLU A 142 -3.81 2.21 21.15
CA GLU A 142 -3.30 1.49 22.32
C GLU A 142 -1.79 1.17 22.21
N GLN A 143 -1.35 0.64 21.06
CA GLN A 143 0.06 0.32 20.82
C GLN A 143 0.92 1.58 20.72
N LEU A 144 0.41 2.63 20.06
CA LEU A 144 1.12 3.90 19.91
C LEU A 144 1.30 4.59 21.25
N ARG A 145 0.25 4.67 22.07
CA ARG A 145 0.31 5.27 23.42
C ARG A 145 1.23 4.50 24.35
N GLY A 146 1.20 3.15 24.31
CA GLY A 146 2.14 2.32 25.07
C GLY A 146 3.60 2.58 24.70
N ALA A 147 3.90 2.62 23.39
CA ALA A 147 5.24 2.90 22.89
C ALA A 147 5.74 4.31 23.23
N CYS A 148 4.90 5.34 23.09
CA CYS A 148 5.28 6.71 23.43
C CYS A 148 5.58 6.89 24.92
N ARG A 149 4.80 6.26 25.81
CA ARG A 149 5.02 6.34 27.26
C ARG A 149 6.33 5.69 27.69
N ALA A 150 6.51 4.43 27.32
CA ALA A 150 7.69 3.67 27.70
C ALA A 150 8.97 4.17 26.99
N LEU A 151 8.85 4.91 25.87
CA LEU A 151 9.96 5.71 25.33
C LEU A 151 10.20 6.99 26.16
N GLY A 152 9.15 7.68 26.59
CA GLY A 152 9.24 8.91 27.39
C GLY A 152 10.04 8.73 28.69
N GLU A 153 9.83 7.62 29.39
CA GLU A 153 10.61 7.21 30.58
C GLU A 153 12.13 7.09 30.33
N HIS A 154 12.56 7.03 29.06
CA HIS A 154 13.93 6.76 28.62
C HIS A 154 14.46 7.80 27.60
N LEU A 155 13.69 8.85 27.32
CA LEU A 155 14.02 9.88 26.33
C LEU A 155 15.11 10.81 26.87
N ARG A 156 16.14 11.09 26.06
CA ARG A 156 17.25 12.00 26.44
C ARG A 156 17.33 13.25 25.54
N PRO A 157 17.87 14.36 26.06
CA PRO A 157 18.18 15.53 25.23
C PRO A 157 19.11 15.18 24.05
N GLY A 158 18.87 15.83 22.91
CA GLY A 158 19.63 15.66 21.67
C GLY A 158 19.18 14.50 20.77
N GLN A 159 18.20 13.68 21.18
CA GLN A 159 17.61 12.65 20.31
C GLN A 159 16.69 13.23 19.23
N LEU A 160 16.55 12.51 18.12
CA LEU A 160 15.49 12.68 17.13
C LEU A 160 14.50 11.52 17.21
N VAL A 161 13.25 11.80 17.57
CA VAL A 161 12.14 10.85 17.48
C VAL A 161 11.44 11.00 16.14
N VAL A 162 11.16 9.89 15.46
CA VAL A 162 10.51 9.86 14.14
C VAL A 162 9.34 8.89 14.16
N LEU A 163 8.11 9.40 14.07
CA LEU A 163 6.94 8.55 13.86
C LEU A 163 6.85 8.14 12.38
N LYS A 164 6.62 6.84 12.14
CA LYS A 164 6.37 6.25 10.81
C LYS A 164 5.05 5.51 10.70
N SER A 165 4.48 5.06 11.83
CA SER A 165 3.16 4.42 11.89
C SER A 165 2.07 5.32 11.26
N THR A 166 1.15 4.73 10.50
CA THR A 166 0.15 5.52 9.74
C THR A 166 -1.00 5.96 10.66
N VAL A 167 -1.12 7.27 10.86
CA VAL A 167 -2.01 7.91 11.85
C VAL A 167 -2.87 9.04 11.24
N PRO A 168 -3.99 9.43 11.88
CA PRO A 168 -4.77 10.62 11.50
C PRO A 168 -3.95 11.92 11.61
N PRO A 169 -4.26 12.97 10.84
CA PRO A 169 -3.60 14.27 10.95
C PRO A 169 -3.76 14.88 12.34
N GLY A 170 -2.68 15.44 12.88
CA GLY A 170 -2.58 15.98 14.23
C GLY A 170 -2.15 14.97 15.30
N THR A 171 -2.02 13.67 14.97
CA THR A 171 -1.68 12.62 15.97
C THR A 171 -0.26 12.78 16.52
N THR A 172 0.70 13.12 15.66
CA THR A 172 2.10 13.31 16.09
C THR A 172 2.23 14.47 17.08
N ARG A 173 1.40 15.51 16.96
CA ARG A 173 1.36 16.65 17.89
C ARG A 173 0.47 16.43 19.12
N GLY A 174 -0.71 15.85 18.95
CA GLY A 174 -1.72 15.75 20.00
C GLY A 174 -1.64 14.47 20.85
N ILE A 175 -0.82 13.50 20.47
CA ILE A 175 -0.64 12.23 21.19
C ILE A 175 0.85 11.91 21.37
N VAL A 176 1.64 11.87 20.30
CA VAL A 176 3.05 11.46 20.40
C VAL A 176 3.90 12.49 21.15
N LEU A 177 3.87 13.75 20.70
CA LEU A 177 4.53 14.85 21.41
C LEU A 177 4.08 14.92 22.87
N SER A 178 2.77 15.00 23.11
CA SER A 178 2.21 15.17 24.46
C SER A 178 2.63 14.07 25.44
N LEU A 179 2.64 12.80 25.03
CA LEU A 179 3.08 11.70 25.90
C LEU A 179 4.60 11.68 26.11
N LEU A 180 5.39 12.09 25.12
CA LEU A 180 6.84 12.20 25.28
C LEU A 180 7.20 13.36 26.22
N GLU A 181 6.52 14.50 26.14
CA GLU A 181 6.72 15.63 27.06
C GLU A 181 6.20 15.32 28.48
N GLU A 182 5.05 14.64 28.61
CA GLU A 182 4.42 14.25 29.90
C GLU A 182 5.31 13.31 30.72
N GLU A 183 5.86 12.26 30.09
CA GLU A 183 6.56 11.18 30.81
C GLU A 183 8.08 11.45 30.93
N SER A 184 8.68 12.27 30.06
CA SER A 184 10.12 12.63 30.14
C SER A 184 10.43 13.96 30.84
N GLY A 185 9.47 14.89 30.86
CA GLY A 185 9.68 16.27 31.29
C GLY A 185 10.54 17.14 30.34
N LEU A 186 10.89 16.63 29.16
CA LEU A 186 11.61 17.34 28.10
C LEU A 186 10.63 18.04 27.14
N LEU A 187 11.07 19.10 26.46
CA LEU A 187 10.24 19.85 25.50
C LEU A 187 10.58 19.51 24.03
N GLY A 188 9.55 19.21 23.23
CA GLY A 188 9.72 18.83 21.82
C GLY A 188 10.07 20.02 20.92
N GLY A 189 11.04 19.83 20.03
CA GLY A 189 11.65 20.90 19.23
C GLY A 189 12.61 21.79 20.03
N VAL A 190 12.88 21.47 21.30
CA VAL A 190 13.84 22.19 22.16
C VAL A 190 14.88 21.23 22.73
N ASP A 191 14.45 20.23 23.48
CA ASP A 191 15.35 19.26 24.11
C ASP A 191 15.53 18.02 23.24
N PHE A 192 14.48 17.59 22.55
CA PHE A 192 14.52 16.52 21.54
C PHE A 192 13.82 16.96 20.24
N GLY A 193 14.26 16.41 19.11
CA GLY A 193 13.62 16.63 17.81
C GLY A 193 12.47 15.66 17.61
N LEU A 194 11.40 16.11 16.95
CA LEU A 194 10.26 15.25 16.58
C LEU A 194 9.90 15.43 15.11
N ALA A 195 9.78 14.33 14.38
CA ALA A 195 9.36 14.33 12.98
C ALA A 195 8.32 13.25 12.69
N PHE A 196 7.53 13.47 11.63
CA PHE A 196 6.70 12.45 11.02
C PHE A 196 7.24 12.13 9.62
N THR A 197 7.59 10.86 9.36
CA THR A 197 8.03 10.41 8.03
C THR A 197 7.20 9.20 7.59
N PRO A 198 6.13 9.39 6.80
CA PRO A 198 5.20 8.30 6.51
C PRO A 198 5.85 7.17 5.74
N GLU A 199 5.45 5.93 6.04
CA GLU A 199 5.91 4.80 5.25
C GLU A 199 5.14 4.61 3.94
N ARG A 200 5.83 4.33 2.84
CA ARG A 200 5.27 4.26 1.48
C ARG A 200 5.56 2.95 0.72
N LEU A 201 6.17 1.98 1.40
CA LEU A 201 6.50 0.66 0.83
C LEU A 201 5.25 -0.15 0.46
N ALA A 202 5.36 -0.95 -0.59
CA ALA A 202 4.43 -2.03 -0.93
C ALA A 202 4.97 -3.40 -0.47
N GLU A 203 4.06 -4.27 -0.04
CA GLU A 203 4.44 -5.59 0.51
C GLU A 203 4.94 -6.54 -0.58
N GLY A 204 6.05 -7.25 -0.34
CA GLY A 204 6.76 -8.05 -1.35
C GLY A 204 7.79 -7.27 -2.18
N THR A 205 7.93 -5.95 -1.97
CA THR A 205 8.94 -5.11 -2.63
C THR A 205 9.54 -4.02 -1.71
N ALA A 206 9.29 -4.12 -0.40
CA ALA A 206 9.60 -3.10 0.59
C ALA A 206 11.11 -2.82 0.73
N LEU A 207 11.96 -3.84 0.71
CA LEU A 207 13.42 -3.67 0.82
C LEU A 207 14.05 -2.97 -0.38
N ARG A 208 13.51 -3.19 -1.59
CA ARG A 208 13.91 -2.48 -2.80
C ARG A 208 13.46 -1.02 -2.75
N GLU A 209 12.23 -0.80 -2.30
CA GLU A 209 11.61 0.53 -2.27
C GLU A 209 12.21 1.43 -1.20
N LEU A 210 12.53 0.91 -0.01
CA LEU A 210 13.21 1.67 1.05
C LEU A 210 14.61 2.17 0.64
N ARG A 211 15.26 1.49 -0.32
CA ARG A 211 16.57 1.87 -0.88
C ARG A 211 16.49 2.82 -2.08
N THR A 212 15.28 3.13 -2.59
CA THR A 212 15.11 3.83 -3.89
C THR A 212 14.02 4.92 -3.91
N PHE A 213 13.01 4.84 -3.05
CA PHE A 213 11.96 5.86 -2.99
C PHE A 213 12.42 7.09 -2.17
N PRO A 214 12.04 8.31 -2.57
CA PRO A 214 12.24 9.48 -1.72
C PRO A 214 11.41 9.36 -0.44
N ILE A 215 11.94 9.83 0.68
CA ILE A 215 11.24 9.82 1.97
C ILE A 215 10.60 11.20 2.20
N VAL A 216 9.33 11.21 2.58
CA VAL A 216 8.64 12.44 2.98
C VAL A 216 8.98 12.70 4.44
N ALA A 217 9.31 13.94 4.80
CA ALA A 217 9.60 14.33 6.18
C ALA A 217 8.89 15.63 6.55
N GLY A 218 8.12 15.63 7.63
CA GLY A 218 7.60 16.84 8.27
C GLY A 218 8.16 16.97 9.68
N GLY A 219 8.67 18.15 10.04
CA GLY A 219 9.30 18.38 11.35
C GLY A 219 8.45 19.16 12.35
N LEU A 220 8.71 18.96 13.64
CA LEU A 220 8.35 19.89 14.70
C LEU A 220 9.36 21.06 14.67
N GLY A 221 9.15 21.98 13.75
CA GLY A 221 10.06 23.10 13.49
C GLY A 221 11.32 22.72 12.70
N ALA A 222 12.03 23.74 12.21
CA ALA A 222 13.10 23.58 11.24
C ALA A 222 14.30 22.74 11.73
N GLU A 223 14.62 22.76 13.02
CA GLU A 223 15.71 21.94 13.58
C GLU A 223 15.36 20.45 13.57
N SER A 224 14.10 20.09 13.85
CA SER A 224 13.61 18.70 13.74
C SER A 224 13.52 18.23 12.29
N GLU A 225 13.10 19.13 11.38
CA GLU A 225 13.02 18.86 9.94
C GLU A 225 14.41 18.61 9.35
N ALA A 226 15.38 19.49 9.62
CA ALA A 226 16.75 19.35 9.14
C ALA A 226 17.44 18.09 9.68
N ALA A 227 17.19 17.74 10.96
CA ALA A 227 17.67 16.49 11.54
C ALA A 227 17.07 15.25 10.84
N ALA A 228 15.77 15.26 10.54
CA ALA A 228 15.11 14.17 9.82
C ALA A 228 15.56 14.07 8.35
N GLU A 229 15.75 15.19 7.65
CA GLU A 229 16.36 15.24 6.32
C GLU A 229 17.76 14.60 6.32
N ALA A 230 18.62 15.06 7.23
CA ALA A 230 19.99 14.59 7.33
C ALA A 230 20.06 13.11 7.73
N PHE A 231 19.18 12.66 8.63
CA PHE A 231 19.07 11.24 9.00
C PHE A 231 18.82 10.36 7.77
N TRP A 232 17.74 10.60 7.02
CA TRP A 232 17.38 9.74 5.89
C TRP A 232 18.38 9.83 4.73
N ARG A 233 18.94 11.01 4.45
CA ARG A 233 19.99 11.19 3.43
C ARG A 233 21.28 10.45 3.81
N ARG A 234 21.72 10.49 5.07
CA ARG A 234 22.95 9.81 5.53
C ARG A 234 22.77 8.31 5.70
N ALA A 235 21.62 7.89 6.23
CA ALA A 235 21.36 6.48 6.53
C ALA A 235 21.02 5.66 5.28
N LEU A 236 20.11 6.17 4.42
CA LEU A 236 19.61 5.45 3.26
C LEU A 236 20.13 5.99 1.92
N GLY A 237 20.68 7.20 1.85
CA GLY A 237 21.19 7.77 0.59
C GLY A 237 20.10 8.17 -0.40
N VAL A 238 18.85 8.29 0.08
CA VAL A 238 17.67 8.62 -0.72
C VAL A 238 17.40 10.13 -0.72
N GLU A 239 16.67 10.60 -1.73
CA GLU A 239 16.07 11.93 -1.72
C GLU A 239 15.10 12.09 -0.53
N VAL A 240 15.00 13.31 0.01
CA VAL A 240 14.00 13.65 1.02
C VAL A 240 13.12 14.78 0.50
N ILE A 241 11.82 14.66 0.73
CA ILE A 241 10.80 15.64 0.38
C ILE A 241 10.35 16.31 1.69
N PRO A 242 10.93 17.47 2.07
CA PRO A 242 10.56 18.19 3.29
C PRO A 242 9.15 18.76 3.15
N ARG A 243 8.37 18.76 4.24
CA ARG A 243 7.02 19.32 4.38
C ARG A 243 6.96 20.23 5.61
N ASP A 244 6.32 21.38 5.44
CA ASP A 244 6.27 22.51 6.37
C ASP A 244 5.70 22.20 7.78
N SER A 245 5.12 21.02 7.99
CA SER A 245 4.67 20.55 9.31
C SER A 245 4.53 19.02 9.39
N LEU A 246 4.43 18.50 10.63
CA LEU A 246 4.04 17.12 10.94
C LEU A 246 2.75 16.72 10.21
N GLU A 247 1.72 17.57 10.33
CA GLU A 247 0.37 17.35 9.80
C GLU A 247 0.36 17.29 8.26
N ALA A 248 1.19 18.10 7.61
CA ALA A 248 1.35 18.05 6.15
C ALA A 248 1.93 16.69 5.69
N ALA A 249 2.88 16.13 6.44
CA ALA A 249 3.44 14.81 6.16
C ALA A 249 2.47 13.65 6.50
N GLU A 250 1.69 13.77 7.59
CA GLU A 250 0.58 12.85 7.93
C GLU A 250 -0.47 12.79 6.81
N ILE A 251 -0.91 13.96 6.31
CA ILE A 251 -1.87 14.08 5.21
C ILE A 251 -1.33 13.44 3.93
N VAL A 252 -0.04 13.57 3.60
CA VAL A 252 0.55 12.97 2.38
C VAL A 252 0.36 11.45 2.33
N LYS A 253 0.46 10.73 3.46
CA LYS A 253 0.20 9.27 3.50
C LYS A 253 -1.23 8.94 3.15
N LEU A 254 -2.17 9.57 3.85
CA LEU A 254 -3.58 9.27 3.73
C LEU A 254 -4.13 9.73 2.37
N ALA A 255 -3.66 10.86 1.84
CA ALA A 255 -3.97 11.33 0.50
C ALA A 255 -3.44 10.38 -0.59
N SER A 256 -2.24 9.80 -0.41
CA SER A 256 -1.70 8.79 -1.33
C SER A 256 -2.59 7.56 -1.38
N ASN A 257 -2.95 7.00 -0.22
CA ASN A 257 -3.76 5.78 -0.14
C ASN A 257 -5.23 6.02 -0.57
N TRP A 258 -5.79 7.20 -0.28
CA TRP A 258 -7.10 7.64 -0.79
C TRP A 258 -7.10 7.80 -2.31
N TRP A 259 -6.04 8.38 -2.90
CA TRP A 259 -5.92 8.49 -4.35
C TRP A 259 -5.85 7.10 -5.00
N ILE A 260 -5.07 6.15 -4.46
CA ILE A 260 -4.96 4.79 -4.99
C ILE A 260 -6.32 4.08 -4.94
N ASP A 261 -6.96 4.03 -3.76
CA ASP A 261 -8.26 3.37 -3.58
C ASP A 261 -9.35 3.94 -4.52
N LEU A 262 -9.43 5.27 -4.62
CA LEU A 262 -10.40 5.94 -5.50
C LEU A 262 -10.13 5.72 -6.99
N ASN A 263 -8.86 5.61 -7.43
CA ASN A 263 -8.56 5.35 -8.83
C ASN A 263 -8.71 3.87 -9.21
N ILE A 264 -8.61 2.94 -8.24
CA ILE A 264 -9.06 1.55 -8.44
C ILE A 264 -10.59 1.49 -8.54
N ALA A 265 -11.32 2.25 -7.71
CA ALA A 265 -12.78 2.34 -7.80
C ALA A 265 -13.24 2.91 -9.16
N LEU A 266 -12.60 3.99 -9.64
CA LEU A 266 -12.84 4.55 -10.97
C LEU A 266 -12.58 3.52 -12.09
N ALA A 267 -11.50 2.73 -11.98
CA ALA A 267 -11.20 1.68 -12.94
C ALA A 267 -12.25 0.57 -12.92
N ASN A 268 -12.73 0.18 -11.73
CA ASN A 268 -13.78 -0.81 -11.53
C ASN A 268 -15.12 -0.37 -12.16
N GLU A 269 -15.60 0.84 -11.86
CA GLU A 269 -16.80 1.39 -12.50
C GLU A 269 -16.63 1.54 -14.02
N LEU A 270 -15.43 1.95 -14.49
CA LEU A 270 -15.13 2.02 -15.92
C LEU A 270 -15.19 0.63 -16.58
N ALA A 271 -14.71 -0.42 -15.91
CA ALA A 271 -14.79 -1.79 -16.42
C ALA A 271 -16.25 -2.29 -16.51
N MET A 272 -17.05 -2.01 -15.47
CA MET A 272 -18.49 -2.29 -15.48
C MET A 272 -19.20 -1.53 -16.61
N PHE A 273 -18.85 -0.26 -16.84
CA PHE A 273 -19.39 0.57 -17.91
C PHE A 273 -18.97 0.07 -19.30
N CYS A 274 -17.70 -0.25 -19.53
CA CYS A 274 -17.20 -0.83 -20.78
C CYS A 274 -17.90 -2.16 -21.14
N ALA A 275 -18.23 -2.97 -20.13
CA ALA A 275 -18.97 -4.22 -20.31
C ALA A 275 -20.42 -4.02 -20.81
N LEU A 276 -21.03 -2.85 -20.63
CA LEU A 276 -22.34 -2.52 -21.22
C LEU A 276 -22.28 -2.32 -22.75
N TYR A 277 -21.09 -2.07 -23.29
CA TYR A 277 -20.87 -1.77 -24.71
C TYR A 277 -20.04 -2.85 -25.44
N GLY A 278 -19.61 -3.90 -24.76
CA GLY A 278 -18.70 -4.91 -25.33
C GLY A 278 -17.31 -4.33 -25.66
N VAL A 279 -16.81 -3.42 -24.84
CA VAL A 279 -15.49 -2.77 -25.01
C VAL A 279 -14.48 -3.36 -24.03
N ASP A 280 -13.24 -3.60 -24.47
CA ASP A 280 -12.15 -4.01 -23.57
C ASP A 280 -11.64 -2.79 -22.79
N VAL A 281 -11.86 -2.80 -21.48
CA VAL A 281 -11.44 -1.72 -20.57
C VAL A 281 -9.92 -1.49 -20.59
N LEU A 282 -9.12 -2.51 -20.91
CA LEU A 282 -7.66 -2.35 -20.97
C LEU A 282 -7.25 -1.48 -22.17
N ASP A 283 -7.92 -1.59 -23.33
CA ASP A 283 -7.70 -0.68 -24.46
C ASP A 283 -8.03 0.77 -24.06
N VAL A 284 -9.15 0.97 -23.35
CA VAL A 284 -9.64 2.28 -22.93
C VAL A 284 -8.68 2.93 -21.92
N ILE A 285 -8.21 2.17 -20.93
CA ILE A 285 -7.22 2.63 -19.95
C ILE A 285 -5.90 2.97 -20.66
N THR A 286 -5.39 2.08 -21.52
CA THR A 286 -4.15 2.32 -22.28
C THR A 286 -4.25 3.59 -23.13
N ALA A 287 -5.35 3.79 -23.85
CA ALA A 287 -5.56 4.99 -24.66
C ALA A 287 -5.71 6.26 -23.81
N ALA A 288 -6.51 6.22 -22.74
CA ALA A 288 -6.75 7.37 -21.86
C ALA A 288 -5.47 7.84 -21.15
N ASN A 289 -4.64 6.89 -20.68
CA ASN A 289 -3.39 7.17 -19.98
C ASN A 289 -2.27 7.74 -20.89
N THR A 290 -2.51 7.94 -22.19
CA THR A 290 -1.60 8.70 -23.07
C THR A 290 -1.70 10.22 -22.89
N ILE A 291 -2.79 10.73 -22.28
CA ILE A 291 -3.11 12.16 -22.25
C ILE A 291 -2.34 12.87 -21.11
N PRO A 292 -1.54 13.92 -21.39
CA PRO A 292 -0.87 14.70 -20.34
C PRO A 292 -1.86 15.41 -19.39
N LYS A 293 -1.60 15.32 -18.08
CA LYS A 293 -2.40 15.94 -17.02
C LYS A 293 -1.57 16.24 -15.77
N GLY A 294 -1.66 17.48 -15.27
CA GLY A 294 -0.85 17.91 -14.12
C GLY A 294 0.64 17.86 -14.45
N ALA A 295 1.42 17.18 -13.61
CA ALA A 295 2.86 16.96 -13.81
C ALA A 295 3.20 15.62 -14.49
N GLY A 296 2.19 14.87 -14.97
CA GLY A 296 2.36 13.59 -15.64
C GLY A 296 1.26 13.35 -16.67
N ASN A 297 0.70 12.14 -16.71
CA ASN A 297 -0.45 11.80 -17.53
C ASN A 297 -1.72 11.56 -16.69
N VAL A 298 -2.85 11.40 -17.37
CA VAL A 298 -3.98 10.61 -16.86
C VAL A 298 -3.45 9.23 -16.43
N ASN A 299 -3.89 8.75 -15.27
CA ASN A 299 -3.41 7.51 -14.67
C ASN A 299 -4.59 6.74 -14.04
N ILE A 300 -5.49 6.25 -14.89
CA ILE A 300 -6.51 5.29 -14.48
C ILE A 300 -5.78 3.98 -14.17
N LEU A 301 -6.01 3.44 -12.97
CA LEU A 301 -5.40 2.20 -12.52
C LEU A 301 -6.09 0.98 -13.16
N LEU A 302 -5.61 -0.23 -12.86
CA LEU A 302 -6.27 -1.46 -13.35
C LEU A 302 -7.51 -1.79 -12.49
N PRO A 303 -8.64 -2.20 -13.12
CA PRO A 303 -9.77 -2.77 -12.39
C PRO A 303 -9.37 -4.11 -11.79
N SER A 304 -10.05 -4.57 -10.74
CA SER A 304 -9.84 -5.94 -10.26
C SER A 304 -11.00 -6.45 -9.39
N VAL A 305 -10.85 -7.69 -8.90
CA VAL A 305 -11.76 -8.37 -7.97
C VAL A 305 -12.13 -7.60 -6.69
N GLY A 306 -11.40 -6.53 -6.37
CA GLY A 306 -11.63 -5.66 -5.21
C GLY A 306 -10.30 -5.20 -4.58
N VAL A 307 -10.42 -4.48 -3.45
CA VAL A 307 -9.27 -3.90 -2.73
C VAL A 307 -9.18 -4.46 -1.32
N GLY A 308 -8.06 -5.13 -1.02
CA GLY A 308 -7.70 -5.70 0.29
C GLY A 308 -6.40 -5.13 0.87
N GLY A 309 -5.79 -5.87 1.79
CA GLY A 309 -4.60 -5.44 2.54
C GLY A 309 -4.93 -4.43 3.64
N SER A 310 -4.00 -4.16 4.56
CA SER A 310 -4.25 -3.34 5.76
C SER A 310 -4.28 -1.82 5.53
N CYS A 311 -3.85 -1.34 4.35
CA CYS A 311 -3.73 0.09 4.07
C CYS A 311 -4.98 0.65 3.36
N LEU A 312 -5.25 0.21 2.13
CA LEU A 312 -6.29 0.79 1.28
C LEU A 312 -7.72 0.53 1.80
N THR A 313 -7.91 -0.53 2.59
CA THR A 313 -9.19 -0.84 3.24
C THR A 313 -9.53 0.08 4.42
N LYS A 314 -8.53 0.80 4.94
CA LYS A 314 -8.56 1.53 6.21
C LYS A 314 -8.33 3.03 6.04
N ASP A 315 -7.26 3.41 5.35
CA ASP A 315 -6.78 4.79 5.35
C ASP A 315 -7.75 5.79 4.68
N PRO A 316 -8.54 5.43 3.64
CA PRO A 316 -9.62 6.29 3.15
C PRO A 316 -10.71 6.57 4.20
N TRP A 317 -11.07 5.58 5.03
CA TRP A 317 -11.99 5.80 6.16
C TRP A 317 -11.37 6.70 7.24
N MET A 318 -10.06 6.60 7.45
CA MET A 318 -9.32 7.52 8.34
C MET A 318 -9.37 8.97 7.83
N VAL A 319 -9.24 9.21 6.52
CA VAL A 319 -9.46 10.56 5.93
C VAL A 319 -10.90 11.00 6.18
N TRP A 320 -11.89 10.16 5.88
CA TRP A 320 -13.31 10.49 6.02
C TRP A 320 -13.69 10.85 7.46
N ARG A 321 -13.31 10.03 8.45
CA ARG A 321 -13.50 10.34 9.88
C ARG A 321 -12.76 11.60 10.33
N SER A 322 -11.57 11.86 9.80
CA SER A 322 -10.81 13.08 10.11
C SER A 322 -11.52 14.34 9.58
N ALA A 323 -12.12 14.26 8.38
CA ALA A 323 -12.90 15.35 7.80
C ALA A 323 -14.25 15.55 8.51
N GLU A 324 -14.96 14.45 8.82
CA GLU A 324 -16.23 14.45 9.57
C GLU A 324 -16.09 15.14 10.94
N ARG A 325 -15.02 14.83 11.69
CA ARG A 325 -14.71 15.48 12.99
C ARG A 325 -14.50 17.00 12.90
N HIS A 326 -14.17 17.51 11.72
CA HIS A 326 -14.03 18.95 11.43
C HIS A 326 -15.24 19.54 10.68
N GLY A 327 -16.35 18.80 10.57
CA GLY A 327 -17.58 19.24 9.91
C GLY A 327 -17.52 19.27 8.38
N LEU A 328 -16.54 18.59 7.76
CA LEU A 328 -16.35 18.56 6.30
C LEU A 328 -16.85 17.24 5.70
N PRO A 329 -18.03 17.20 5.05
CA PRO A 329 -18.56 15.98 4.43
C PRO A 329 -17.89 15.67 3.08
N ILE A 330 -16.76 14.95 3.10
CA ILE A 330 -16.14 14.43 1.88
C ILE A 330 -16.89 13.18 1.38
N ARG A 331 -17.11 13.09 0.06
CA ARG A 331 -17.91 12.01 -0.56
C ARG A 331 -17.09 10.92 -1.27
N THR A 332 -15.92 11.25 -1.79
CA THR A 332 -15.15 10.34 -2.65
C THR A 332 -14.39 9.26 -1.88
N ALA A 333 -14.05 9.46 -0.60
CA ALA A 333 -13.47 8.41 0.23
C ALA A 333 -14.49 7.27 0.52
N PRO A 334 -15.73 7.55 1.00
CA PRO A 334 -16.78 6.54 1.09
C PRO A 334 -17.09 5.87 -0.26
N ALA A 335 -17.31 6.66 -1.33
CA ALA A 335 -17.66 6.10 -2.63
C ALA A 335 -16.59 5.14 -3.19
N GLY A 336 -15.29 5.46 -3.03
CA GLY A 336 -14.21 4.55 -3.41
C GLY A 336 -14.26 3.23 -2.65
N ARG A 337 -14.47 3.29 -1.32
CA ARG A 337 -14.61 2.11 -0.46
C ARG A 337 -15.86 1.29 -0.75
N GLU A 338 -16.99 1.92 -1.07
CA GLU A 338 -18.26 1.28 -1.40
C GLU A 338 -18.16 0.51 -2.73
N VAL A 339 -17.65 1.13 -3.79
CA VAL A 339 -17.38 0.48 -5.08
C VAL A 339 -16.41 -0.70 -4.91
N ASN A 340 -15.27 -0.47 -4.24
CA ASN A 340 -14.25 -1.49 -4.06
C ASN A 340 -14.69 -2.66 -3.15
N ALA A 341 -15.74 -2.47 -2.34
CA ALA A 341 -16.36 -3.52 -1.54
C ALA A 341 -17.43 -4.34 -2.30
N GLY A 342 -18.03 -3.79 -3.36
CA GLY A 342 -18.97 -4.50 -4.23
C GLY A 342 -18.31 -5.42 -5.26
N MET A 343 -17.07 -5.14 -5.66
CA MET A 343 -16.36 -5.90 -6.70
C MET A 343 -16.22 -7.41 -6.48
N PRO A 344 -16.04 -7.95 -5.25
CA PRO A 344 -16.02 -9.39 -5.03
C PRO A 344 -17.35 -10.08 -5.40
N GLU A 345 -18.48 -9.43 -5.15
CA GLU A 345 -19.82 -9.93 -5.49
C GLU A 345 -20.07 -9.84 -6.99
N TYR A 346 -19.75 -8.69 -7.61
CA TYR A 346 -19.80 -8.53 -9.07
C TYR A 346 -18.94 -9.57 -9.81
N THR A 347 -17.71 -9.82 -9.33
CA THR A 347 -16.79 -10.82 -9.89
C THR A 347 -17.35 -12.23 -9.81
N ALA A 348 -17.95 -12.61 -8.68
CA ALA A 348 -18.61 -13.90 -8.54
C ALA A 348 -19.84 -14.01 -9.46
N GLN A 349 -20.63 -12.94 -9.60
CA GLN A 349 -21.80 -12.92 -10.46
C GLN A 349 -21.44 -13.10 -11.94
N LEU A 350 -20.34 -12.53 -12.42
CA LEU A 350 -19.85 -12.76 -13.79
C LEU A 350 -19.64 -14.26 -14.10
N ALA A 351 -19.14 -15.06 -13.15
CA ALA A 351 -19.03 -16.50 -13.33
C ALA A 351 -20.39 -17.21 -13.27
N ILE A 352 -21.27 -16.81 -12.35
CA ILE A 352 -22.61 -17.41 -12.21
C ILE A 352 -23.43 -17.20 -13.48
N ASP A 353 -23.49 -15.96 -14.00
CA ASP A 353 -24.22 -15.60 -15.22
C ASP A 353 -23.67 -16.33 -16.45
N GLU A 354 -22.36 -16.55 -16.50
CA GLU A 354 -21.72 -17.29 -17.58
C GLU A 354 -22.05 -18.78 -17.56
N LEU A 355 -21.97 -19.42 -16.40
CA LEU A 355 -22.32 -20.83 -16.24
C LEU A 355 -23.80 -21.06 -16.62
N VAL A 356 -24.70 -20.18 -16.16
CA VAL A 356 -26.12 -20.19 -16.55
C VAL A 356 -26.29 -20.04 -18.07
N ARG A 357 -25.55 -19.13 -18.72
CA ARG A 357 -25.65 -18.92 -20.18
C ARG A 357 -25.10 -20.09 -21.00
N GLN A 358 -24.16 -20.86 -20.44
CA GLN A 358 -23.73 -22.15 -20.99
C GLN A 358 -24.72 -23.30 -20.76
N GLY A 359 -25.84 -23.05 -20.06
CA GLY A 359 -26.82 -24.08 -19.67
C GLY A 359 -26.37 -24.94 -18.48
N LYS A 360 -25.29 -24.58 -17.79
CA LYS A 360 -24.81 -25.25 -16.58
C LYS A 360 -25.62 -24.76 -15.38
N ASN A 361 -26.03 -25.67 -14.49
CA ASN A 361 -26.72 -25.31 -13.25
C ASN A 361 -25.69 -24.88 -12.20
N PRO A 362 -25.73 -23.65 -11.66
CA PRO A 362 -24.81 -23.23 -10.60
C PRO A 362 -24.84 -24.18 -9.39
N THR A 363 -26.02 -24.65 -9.01
CA THR A 363 -26.18 -25.70 -7.99
C THR A 363 -25.65 -27.02 -8.54
N GLY A 364 -24.39 -27.33 -8.21
CA GLY A 364 -23.66 -28.50 -8.70
C GLY A 364 -22.54 -28.22 -9.71
N SER A 365 -22.36 -26.97 -10.18
CA SER A 365 -21.17 -26.58 -10.93
C SER A 365 -19.96 -26.44 -10.00
N LYS A 366 -18.75 -26.78 -10.48
CA LYS A 366 -17.49 -26.61 -9.72
C LYS A 366 -16.71 -25.38 -10.16
N VAL A 367 -16.21 -24.59 -9.19
CA VAL A 367 -15.24 -23.51 -9.42
C VAL A 367 -13.90 -23.86 -8.77
N ALA A 368 -12.82 -23.70 -9.50
CA ALA A 368 -11.46 -23.67 -8.99
C ALA A 368 -10.98 -22.22 -8.92
N VAL A 369 -10.83 -21.68 -7.72
CA VAL A 369 -10.27 -20.34 -7.49
C VAL A 369 -8.76 -20.44 -7.40
N LEU A 370 -8.09 -19.72 -8.29
CA LEU A 370 -6.63 -19.62 -8.38
C LEU A 370 -6.20 -18.26 -7.83
N GLY A 371 -5.43 -18.27 -6.75
CA GLY A 371 -4.95 -17.09 -6.04
C GLY A 371 -5.95 -16.57 -5.02
N LEU A 372 -5.54 -16.55 -3.75
CA LEU A 372 -6.34 -16.20 -2.57
C LEU A 372 -5.82 -14.92 -1.88
N ALA A 373 -4.54 -14.61 -2.01
CA ALA A 373 -3.93 -13.42 -1.45
C ALA A 373 -4.53 -12.10 -1.99
N PHE A 374 -4.41 -11.02 -1.23
CA PHE A 374 -5.01 -9.73 -1.60
C PHE A 374 -4.28 -9.00 -2.74
N LYS A 375 -3.06 -9.44 -3.08
CA LYS A 375 -2.14 -8.90 -4.08
C LYS A 375 -1.40 -10.08 -4.74
N ASN A 376 -1.05 -9.95 -6.03
CA ASN A 376 -0.20 -10.92 -6.73
C ASN A 376 1.20 -10.99 -6.07
N ASP A 377 1.88 -12.13 -6.21
CA ASP A 377 3.24 -12.39 -5.68
C ASP A 377 3.41 -12.16 -4.16
N THR A 378 2.36 -12.40 -3.36
CA THR A 378 2.45 -12.49 -1.89
C THR A 378 1.47 -13.53 -1.35
N GLY A 379 1.70 -14.03 -0.14
CA GLY A 379 0.83 -14.95 0.59
C GLY A 379 -0.14 -14.26 1.57
N ASP A 380 -0.26 -12.93 1.56
CA ASP A 380 -1.08 -12.23 2.54
C ASP A 380 -2.59 -12.30 2.26
N LEU A 381 -3.33 -12.82 3.23
CA LEU A 381 -4.78 -12.97 3.22
C LEU A 381 -5.52 -11.80 3.90
N ARG A 382 -4.84 -10.84 4.53
CA ARG A 382 -5.49 -9.76 5.31
C ARG A 382 -6.47 -8.95 4.43
N ALA A 383 -7.75 -9.01 4.81
CA ALA A 383 -8.85 -8.37 4.10
C ALA A 383 -8.89 -8.69 2.59
N THR A 384 -8.48 -9.89 2.17
CA THR A 384 -8.46 -10.27 0.75
C THR A 384 -9.86 -10.19 0.11
N PRO A 385 -10.02 -9.51 -1.05
CA PRO A 385 -11.29 -9.47 -1.77
C PRO A 385 -11.77 -10.86 -2.21
N THR A 386 -10.84 -11.80 -2.44
CA THR A 386 -11.16 -13.17 -2.83
C THR A 386 -12.06 -13.89 -1.82
N ALA A 387 -11.99 -13.55 -0.52
CA ALA A 387 -12.87 -14.11 0.49
C ALA A 387 -14.34 -13.68 0.29
N GLY A 388 -14.58 -12.49 -0.26
CA GLY A 388 -15.92 -12.06 -0.67
C GLY A 388 -16.44 -12.86 -1.86
N ALA A 389 -15.60 -13.04 -2.89
CA ALA A 389 -15.97 -13.77 -4.10
C ALA A 389 -16.26 -15.25 -3.82
N VAL A 390 -15.38 -15.95 -3.09
CA VAL A 390 -15.60 -17.34 -2.65
C VAL A 390 -16.90 -17.49 -1.85
N LYS A 391 -17.18 -16.55 -0.93
CA LYS A 391 -18.41 -16.55 -0.13
C LYS A 391 -19.67 -16.37 -0.98
N THR A 392 -19.62 -15.55 -2.04
CA THR A 392 -20.76 -15.38 -2.97
C THR A 392 -20.95 -16.59 -3.87
N LEU A 393 -19.87 -17.19 -4.40
CA LEU A 393 -19.95 -18.43 -5.17
C LEU A 393 -20.53 -19.60 -4.34
N ALA A 394 -20.08 -19.77 -3.10
CA ALA A 394 -20.60 -20.80 -2.20
C ALA A 394 -22.08 -20.57 -1.83
N LYS A 395 -22.49 -19.31 -1.58
CA LYS A 395 -23.91 -18.94 -1.37
C LYS A 395 -24.81 -19.30 -2.56
N ALA A 396 -24.29 -19.21 -3.78
CA ALA A 396 -25.02 -19.53 -5.00
C ALA A 396 -25.06 -21.05 -5.33
N GLY A 397 -24.57 -21.91 -4.43
CA GLY A 397 -24.65 -23.36 -4.54
C GLY A 397 -23.54 -24.02 -5.37
N LEU A 398 -22.51 -23.27 -5.77
CA LEU A 398 -21.36 -23.81 -6.49
C LEU A 398 -20.41 -24.52 -5.53
N THR A 399 -19.84 -25.64 -5.96
CA THR A 399 -18.75 -26.30 -5.23
C THR A 399 -17.45 -25.52 -5.48
N VAL A 400 -16.99 -24.78 -4.46
CA VAL A 400 -15.73 -24.03 -4.54
C VAL A 400 -14.57 -24.89 -4.06
N SER A 401 -13.53 -24.94 -4.88
CA SER A 401 -12.19 -25.44 -4.57
C SER A 401 -11.19 -24.31 -4.74
N VAL A 402 -10.09 -24.33 -3.98
CA VAL A 402 -9.15 -23.20 -3.93
C VAL A 402 -7.70 -23.66 -4.04
N TYR A 403 -6.86 -22.87 -4.70
CA TYR A 403 -5.42 -23.09 -4.81
C TYR A 403 -4.65 -21.78 -4.88
N ASP A 404 -3.65 -21.64 -4.02
CA ASP A 404 -2.69 -20.53 -3.99
C ASP A 404 -1.40 -21.11 -3.38
N PRO A 405 -0.26 -21.09 -4.08
CA PRO A 405 0.98 -21.71 -3.60
C PRO A 405 1.74 -20.86 -2.59
N LEU A 406 1.34 -19.60 -2.35
CA LEU A 406 2.07 -18.67 -1.48
C LEU A 406 1.45 -18.49 -0.08
N VAL A 407 0.20 -18.92 0.11
CA VAL A 407 -0.54 -18.75 1.38
C VAL A 407 -0.34 -19.94 2.32
N ASP A 408 -0.39 -19.68 3.62
CA ASP A 408 -0.46 -20.75 4.62
C ASP A 408 -1.80 -21.52 4.51
N PRO A 409 -1.79 -22.86 4.35
CA PRO A 409 -3.03 -23.64 4.18
C PRO A 409 -3.98 -23.62 5.37
N GLU A 410 -3.49 -23.49 6.61
CA GLU A 410 -4.34 -23.45 7.81
C GLU A 410 -5.03 -22.08 7.96
N ALA A 411 -4.31 -20.99 7.70
CA ALA A 411 -4.86 -19.64 7.62
C ALA A 411 -5.88 -19.50 6.49
N ALA A 412 -5.63 -20.12 5.34
CA ALA A 412 -6.58 -20.19 4.24
C ALA A 412 -7.84 -21.01 4.61
N GLU A 413 -7.69 -22.22 5.14
CA GLU A 413 -8.83 -23.05 5.57
C GLU A 413 -9.70 -22.31 6.59
N LYS A 414 -9.08 -21.64 7.56
CA LYS A 414 -9.74 -20.82 8.58
C LYS A 414 -10.49 -19.61 8.02
N LEU A 415 -9.99 -18.98 6.95
CA LEU A 415 -10.60 -17.78 6.35
C LEU A 415 -11.70 -18.10 5.34
N PHE A 416 -11.49 -19.13 4.51
CA PHE A 416 -12.38 -19.48 3.40
C PHE A 416 -13.38 -20.58 3.76
N GLY A 417 -13.16 -21.34 4.84
CA GLY A 417 -13.93 -22.54 5.16
C GLY A 417 -13.66 -23.72 4.22
N VAL A 418 -12.63 -23.60 3.38
CA VAL A 418 -12.20 -24.59 2.37
C VAL A 418 -10.69 -24.65 2.42
N ARG A 419 -10.13 -25.83 2.64
CA ARG A 419 -8.68 -26.06 2.61
C ARG A 419 -8.15 -25.95 1.18
N PRO A 420 -7.00 -25.30 0.93
CA PRO A 420 -6.35 -25.36 -0.37
C PRO A 420 -6.04 -26.79 -0.82
N ALA A 421 -6.19 -27.03 -2.12
CA ALA A 421 -5.75 -28.26 -2.76
C ALA A 421 -4.22 -28.40 -2.70
N ALA A 422 -3.72 -29.63 -2.72
CA ALA A 422 -2.28 -29.90 -2.69
C ALA A 422 -1.58 -29.63 -4.04
N SER A 423 -2.35 -29.52 -5.15
CA SER A 423 -1.82 -29.11 -6.44
C SER A 423 -2.86 -28.40 -7.31
N LEU A 424 -2.40 -27.73 -8.37
CA LEU A 424 -3.24 -27.11 -9.39
C LEU A 424 -4.19 -28.15 -10.02
N GLU A 425 -3.67 -29.32 -10.40
CA GLU A 425 -4.41 -30.41 -11.04
C GLU A 425 -5.48 -31.02 -10.15
N GLU A 426 -5.35 -30.90 -8.83
CA GLU A 426 -6.40 -31.28 -7.88
C GLU A 426 -7.51 -30.22 -7.80
N ALA A 427 -7.14 -28.94 -7.70
CA ALA A 427 -8.11 -27.85 -7.68
C ALA A 427 -8.94 -27.82 -8.97
N VAL A 428 -8.32 -27.84 -10.15
CA VAL A 428 -9.01 -27.69 -11.44
C VAL A 428 -9.76 -28.94 -11.91
N ARG A 429 -9.59 -30.10 -11.25
CA ARG A 429 -10.19 -31.36 -11.69
C ARG A 429 -11.70 -31.28 -11.80
N ASP A 430 -12.26 -31.58 -12.98
CA ASP A 430 -13.68 -31.49 -13.28
C ASP A 430 -14.30 -30.10 -13.01
N ALA A 431 -13.49 -29.02 -13.00
CA ALA A 431 -13.98 -27.67 -12.77
C ALA A 431 -14.69 -27.10 -14.01
N ASP A 432 -15.87 -26.51 -13.79
CA ASP A 432 -16.62 -25.76 -14.80
C ASP A 432 -16.09 -24.33 -14.98
N CYS A 433 -15.38 -23.81 -14.00
CA CYS A 433 -14.78 -22.47 -14.01
C CYS A 433 -13.41 -22.46 -13.31
N LEU A 434 -12.41 -21.85 -13.95
CA LEU A 434 -11.14 -21.41 -13.40
C LEU A 434 -11.21 -19.91 -13.13
N ALA A 435 -11.29 -19.52 -11.87
CA ALA A 435 -11.38 -18.13 -11.44
C ALA A 435 -10.00 -17.62 -10.98
N VAL A 436 -9.31 -16.86 -11.81
CA VAL A 436 -7.98 -16.29 -11.50
C VAL A 436 -8.17 -14.96 -10.78
N LEU A 437 -8.13 -14.99 -9.45
CA LEU A 437 -8.48 -13.86 -8.58
C LEU A 437 -7.25 -13.17 -7.97
N ALA A 438 -6.12 -13.89 -7.85
CA ALA A 438 -4.78 -13.33 -7.82
C ALA A 438 -3.88 -14.09 -8.79
N TYR A 439 -3.00 -13.38 -9.51
CA TYR A 439 -2.20 -13.95 -10.60
C TYR A 439 -0.71 -13.90 -10.23
N HIS A 440 -0.26 -14.97 -9.59
CA HIS A 440 1.11 -15.18 -9.15
C HIS A 440 1.98 -15.70 -10.31
N ARG A 441 3.31 -15.53 -10.24
CA ARG A 441 4.25 -16.05 -11.24
C ARG A 441 4.04 -17.53 -11.57
N ASP A 442 3.72 -18.34 -10.57
CA ASP A 442 3.41 -19.78 -10.67
C ASP A 442 2.24 -20.09 -11.63
N PHE A 443 1.39 -19.09 -11.94
CA PHE A 443 0.25 -19.24 -12.85
C PHE A 443 0.53 -18.76 -14.28
N HIS A 444 1.70 -18.17 -14.55
CA HIS A 444 2.01 -17.61 -15.87
C HIS A 444 2.10 -18.70 -16.96
N ASP A 445 2.84 -19.77 -16.66
CA ASP A 445 3.18 -20.84 -17.60
C ASP A 445 2.22 -22.04 -17.54
N ILE A 446 0.99 -21.84 -17.04
CA ILE A 446 -0.06 -22.86 -17.05
C ILE A 446 -0.37 -23.29 -18.49
N ASP A 447 -0.16 -24.58 -18.76
CA ASP A 447 -0.66 -25.25 -19.96
C ASP A 447 -2.14 -25.60 -19.80
N PHE A 448 -3.00 -24.67 -20.22
CA PHE A 448 -4.45 -24.83 -20.22
C PHE A 448 -4.93 -26.02 -21.07
N ALA A 449 -4.16 -26.52 -22.04
CA ALA A 449 -4.55 -27.67 -22.85
C ALA A 449 -4.35 -29.01 -22.11
N ALA A 450 -3.55 -29.03 -21.04
CA ALA A 450 -3.28 -30.22 -20.23
C ALA A 450 -4.13 -30.31 -18.94
N LEU A 451 -4.88 -29.26 -18.58
CA LEU A 451 -5.64 -29.24 -17.32
C LEU A 451 -6.86 -30.19 -17.36
N PRO A 452 -7.11 -30.99 -16.30
CA PRO A 452 -8.23 -31.93 -16.24
C PRO A 452 -9.58 -31.25 -15.91
N VAL A 453 -9.95 -30.20 -16.66
CA VAL A 453 -11.20 -29.43 -16.45
C VAL A 453 -12.43 -30.07 -17.11
N ALA A 454 -13.62 -29.62 -16.73
CA ALA A 454 -14.86 -30.00 -17.41
C ALA A 454 -14.93 -29.40 -18.84
N PRO A 455 -15.65 -30.03 -19.79
CA PRO A 455 -15.88 -29.46 -21.11
C PRO A 455 -16.53 -28.07 -21.05
N ASN A 456 -16.14 -27.20 -21.99
CA ASN A 456 -16.48 -25.77 -21.99
C ASN A 456 -16.19 -25.13 -20.61
N CYS A 457 -14.98 -25.32 -20.09
CA CYS A 457 -14.58 -24.65 -18.86
C CYS A 457 -14.52 -23.13 -19.09
N LEU A 458 -14.99 -22.35 -18.12
CA LEU A 458 -14.84 -20.90 -18.09
C LEU A 458 -13.47 -20.53 -17.51
N VAL A 459 -12.70 -19.68 -18.18
CA VAL A 459 -11.67 -18.86 -17.50
C VAL A 459 -12.29 -17.52 -17.14
N LEU A 460 -12.46 -17.27 -15.83
CA LEU A 460 -12.80 -15.97 -15.27
C LEU A 460 -11.51 -15.24 -14.87
N ASP A 461 -11.17 -14.19 -15.61
CA ASP A 461 -10.01 -13.34 -15.38
C ASP A 461 -10.40 -12.12 -14.52
N GLY A 462 -10.08 -12.21 -13.22
CA GLY A 462 -10.22 -11.11 -12.28
C GLY A 462 -8.96 -10.27 -12.10
N ARG A 463 -7.77 -10.84 -12.41
CA ARG A 463 -6.44 -10.24 -12.14
C ARG A 463 -5.27 -10.75 -13.00
N ALA A 464 -5.49 -11.62 -13.98
CA ALA A 464 -4.45 -12.05 -14.90
C ALA A 464 -4.24 -11.04 -16.05
N TYR A 465 -5.28 -10.27 -16.38
CA TYR A 465 -5.28 -9.26 -17.44
C TYR A 465 -4.84 -9.84 -18.79
N TYR A 466 -5.29 -11.06 -19.10
CA TYR A 466 -4.72 -11.85 -20.19
C TYR A 466 -4.76 -11.07 -21.52
N PRO A 467 -3.65 -11.04 -22.28
CA PRO A 467 -3.60 -10.34 -23.56
C PRO A 467 -4.48 -11.07 -24.58
N LYS A 468 -4.88 -10.35 -25.64
CA LYS A 468 -5.86 -10.83 -26.63
C LYS A 468 -5.44 -12.13 -27.32
N GLU A 469 -4.13 -12.33 -27.44
CA GLU A 469 -3.47 -13.52 -27.98
C GLU A 469 -3.67 -14.74 -27.07
N LYS A 470 -3.53 -14.58 -25.74
CA LYS A 470 -3.82 -15.65 -24.76
C LYS A 470 -5.33 -15.92 -24.68
N ILE A 471 -6.18 -14.89 -24.76
CA ILE A 471 -7.64 -15.05 -24.83
C ILE A 471 -8.05 -15.85 -26.08
N ALA A 472 -7.44 -15.55 -27.24
CA ALA A 472 -7.67 -16.30 -28.47
C ALA A 472 -7.18 -17.75 -28.36
N ALA A 473 -6.01 -17.99 -27.73
CA ALA A 473 -5.49 -19.33 -27.48
C ALA A 473 -6.40 -20.15 -26.53
N LEU A 474 -6.90 -19.55 -25.46
CA LEU A 474 -7.88 -20.17 -24.55
C LEU A 474 -9.16 -20.58 -25.30
N ARG A 475 -9.71 -19.67 -26.11
CA ARG A 475 -10.90 -19.93 -26.95
C ARG A 475 -10.64 -21.03 -27.99
N ALA A 476 -9.44 -21.09 -28.57
CA ALA A 476 -9.03 -22.17 -29.48
C ALA A 476 -8.84 -23.53 -28.78
N ALA A 477 -8.46 -23.53 -27.51
CA ALA A 477 -8.39 -24.71 -26.64
C ALA A 477 -9.75 -25.16 -26.07
N GLY A 478 -10.87 -24.53 -26.47
CA GLY A 478 -12.22 -24.90 -26.05
C GLY A 478 -12.69 -24.27 -24.73
N TYR A 479 -11.96 -23.30 -24.17
CA TYR A 479 -12.42 -22.54 -23.01
C TYR A 479 -13.37 -21.42 -23.43
N VAL A 480 -14.38 -21.17 -22.60
CA VAL A 480 -15.08 -19.89 -22.58
C VAL A 480 -14.21 -18.91 -21.77
N TYR A 481 -14.11 -17.66 -22.19
CA TYR A 481 -13.37 -16.63 -21.46
C TYR A 481 -14.30 -15.49 -21.07
N ARG A 482 -14.17 -14.99 -19.83
CA ARG A 482 -14.65 -13.69 -19.38
C ARG A 482 -13.61 -13.03 -18.50
N GLY A 483 -13.68 -11.71 -18.38
CA GLY A 483 -12.94 -10.96 -17.38
C GLY A 483 -13.60 -9.61 -17.11
N ILE A 484 -13.17 -8.98 -16.02
CA ILE A 484 -13.72 -7.69 -15.56
C ILE A 484 -13.53 -6.62 -16.64
N GLY A 485 -14.62 -6.24 -17.32
CA GLY A 485 -14.61 -5.29 -18.43
C GLY A 485 -13.91 -5.74 -19.71
N ARG A 486 -13.71 -7.04 -19.95
CA ARG A 486 -12.86 -7.56 -21.06
C ARG A 486 -13.60 -7.79 -22.39
N GLY A 487 -14.43 -6.84 -22.84
CA GLY A 487 -14.96 -6.79 -24.21
C GLY A 487 -16.13 -7.71 -24.57
N ASP A 488 -16.48 -8.70 -23.75
CA ASP A 488 -17.72 -9.47 -23.96
C ASP A 488 -18.91 -8.72 -23.32
N ALA A 489 -19.91 -8.37 -24.13
CA ALA A 489 -21.03 -7.53 -23.69
C ALA A 489 -21.92 -8.24 -22.65
N ILE A 490 -22.27 -7.52 -21.58
CA ILE A 490 -23.33 -7.95 -20.65
C ILE A 490 -24.65 -7.88 -21.44
N PRO A 491 -25.43 -8.97 -21.53
CA PRO A 491 -26.74 -8.91 -22.17
C PRO A 491 -27.63 -7.94 -21.40
N GLY A 492 -28.24 -6.99 -22.12
CA GLY A 492 -29.20 -6.06 -21.53
C GLY A 492 -30.38 -6.77 -20.88
N PRO A 493 -31.16 -6.07 -20.03
CA PRO A 493 -32.40 -6.64 -19.48
C PRO A 493 -33.28 -7.16 -20.62
N PRO A 494 -33.95 -8.32 -20.46
CA PRO A 494 -34.70 -8.94 -21.54
C PRO A 494 -35.74 -7.95 -22.07
N THR A 495 -35.56 -7.51 -23.32
CA THR A 495 -36.49 -6.61 -23.99
C THR A 495 -37.85 -7.30 -24.05
N GLY A 496 -38.81 -6.76 -23.29
CA GLY A 496 -40.15 -7.32 -23.18
C GLY A 496 -40.72 -7.55 -24.57
N THR A 497 -41.24 -8.75 -24.82
CA THR A 497 -41.71 -9.19 -26.14
C THR A 497 -42.60 -8.14 -26.78
N GLU A 498 -42.23 -7.68 -27.98
CA GLU A 498 -43.14 -6.90 -28.82
C GLU A 498 -44.37 -7.77 -29.14
N THR A 499 -45.48 -7.50 -28.45
CA THR A 499 -46.75 -8.17 -28.72
C THR A 499 -47.39 -7.52 -29.94
N ASP A 500 -47.19 -8.17 -31.08
CA ASP A 500 -47.75 -7.84 -32.39
C ASP A 500 -49.25 -7.47 -32.30
N ARG A 501 -49.62 -6.26 -32.75
CA ARG A 501 -50.99 -5.71 -32.79
C ARG A 501 -51.16 -4.59 -33.81
#